data_AF-A0A224XUP9-F1
#
_entry.id   AF-A0A224XUP9-F1
#
_cell.length_a   1.000
_cell.length_b   1.000
_cell.length_c   1.000
_cell.angle_alpha   90.00
_cell.angle_beta   90.00
_cell.angle_gamma   90.00
#
_symmetry.space_group_name_H-M   'P 1'
#
loop_
_entity.id
_entity.type
_entity.pdbx_description
1 polymer ?
#
loop_
_entity_poly.entity_id
_entity_poly.type
_entity_poly.pdbx_seq_one_letter_code
_entity_poly.pdbx_strand_id
1 'polypeptide(L)' 'MASLQNSLNCLRLVRRGLNLNQQRTLVSGPPAQRISFVEKCVHGAVFTSTIMIIPLWVICHIRSYREK' A
#
# COMPACT_ATOMS: atom_id res chain seq x y z
N MET A 1 -8.55 0.71 36.11
CA MET A 1 -8.20 -0.72 35.96
C MET A 1 -8.56 -1.30 34.57
N ALA A 2 -9.66 -0.88 33.93
CA ALA A 2 -10.06 -1.36 32.60
C ALA A 2 -9.00 -1.13 31.48
N SER A 3 -8.32 0.02 31.48
CA SER A 3 -7.30 0.35 30.46
C SER A 3 -6.10 -0.61 30.46
N LEU A 4 -5.60 -0.99 31.64
CA LEU A 4 -4.52 -1.96 31.80
C LEU A 4 -4.94 -3.37 31.34
N GLN A 5 -6.16 -3.77 31.69
CA GLN A 5 -6.72 -5.05 31.24
C GLN A 5 -6.84 -5.11 29.71
N ASN A 6 -7.30 -4.02 29.08
CA ASN A 6 -7.42 -3.92 27.63
C ASN A 6 -6.05 -3.95 26.93
N SER A 7 -5.05 -3.26 27.49
CA SER A 7 -3.66 -3.28 27.00
C SER A 7 -3.04 -4.69 27.06
N LEU A 8 -3.23 -5.40 28.18
CA LEU A 8 -2.78 -6.78 28.33
C LEU A 8 -3.48 -7.74 27.37
N ASN A 9 -4.77 -7.52 27.08
CA ASN A 9 -5.50 -8.30 26.10
C ASN A 9 -5.01 -8.06 24.66
N CYS A 10 -4.69 -6.81 24.29
CA CYS A 10 -4.06 -6.49 23.00
C CYS A 10 -2.72 -7.21 22.83
N LEU A 11 -1.85 -7.17 23.85
CA LEU A 11 -0.56 -7.86 23.81
C LEU A 11 -0.72 -9.38 23.64
N ARG A 12 -1.71 -9.99 24.29
CA ARG A 12 -2.02 -11.42 24.13
C ARG A 12 -2.54 -11.76 22.73
N LEU A 13 -3.34 -10.88 22.12
CA LEU A 13 -3.83 -11.05 20.74
C LEU A 13 -2.70 -10.97 19.71
N VAL A 14 -1.81 -9.98 19.84
CA VAL A 14 -0.62 -9.85 18.99
C VAL A 14 0.26 -11.10 19.10
N ARG A 15 0.53 -11.57 20.33
CA ARG A 15 1.32 -12.79 20.55
C ARG A 15 0.70 -14.05 19.94
N ARG A 16 -0.63 -14.17 19.94
CA ARG A 16 -1.34 -15.29 19.26
C ARG A 16 -1.30 -15.17 17.73
N GLY A 17 -1.33 -13.95 17.19
CA GLY A 17 -1.18 -13.70 15.75
C GLY A 17 0.22 -14.01 15.22
N LEU A 18 1.25 -13.90 16.06
CA LEU A 18 2.65 -14.17 15.72
C LEU A 18 3.08 -15.63 15.93
N ASN A 19 2.14 -16.57 16.07
CA ASN A 19 2.50 -17.98 16.18
C ASN A 19 3.06 -18.47 14.82
N LEU A 20 4.39 -18.48 14.69
CA LEU A 20 5.13 -18.87 13.49
C LEU A 20 4.88 -20.33 13.07
N ASN A 21 4.45 -21.19 13.99
CA ASN A 21 4.11 -22.59 13.73
C ASN A 21 2.67 -22.78 13.21
N GLN A 22 1.88 -21.72 13.18
CA GLN A 22 0.49 -21.80 12.78
C GLN A 22 0.38 -21.54 11.28
N GLN A 23 0.43 -22.62 10.49
CA GLN A 23 0.12 -22.56 9.06
C GLN A 23 -1.38 -22.27 8.88
N ARG A 24 -1.72 -21.02 8.53
CA ARG A 24 -3.07 -20.66 8.10
C ARG A 24 -3.07 -20.44 6.60
N THR A 25 -3.94 -21.16 5.90
CA THR A 25 -4.29 -20.82 4.52
C THR A 25 -5.18 -19.58 4.56
N LEU A 26 -4.63 -18.43 4.21
CA LEU A 26 -5.41 -17.21 4.03
C LEU A 26 -6.10 -17.28 2.66
N VAL A 27 -7.34 -17.76 2.67
CA VAL A 27 -8.21 -17.73 1.49
C VAL A 27 -9.03 -16.45 1.56
N SER A 28 -8.90 -15.58 0.58
CA SER A 28 -9.78 -14.43 0.45
C SER A 28 -11.18 -14.92 0.05
N GLY A 29 -12.21 -14.37 0.71
CA GLY A 29 -13.59 -14.52 0.26
C GLY A 29 -13.82 -13.82 -1.09
N PRO A 30 -14.99 -14.03 -1.71
CA PRO A 30 -15.35 -13.32 -2.93
C PRO A 30 -15.28 -11.79 -2.70
N PRO A 31 -14.81 -11.01 -3.68
CA PRO A 31 -14.65 -9.58 -3.52
C PRO A 31 -16.01 -8.89 -3.31
N ALA A 32 -16.10 -8.05 -2.28
CA ALA A 32 -17.31 -7.26 -2.00
C ALA A 32 -17.65 -6.28 -3.14
N GLN A 33 -16.62 -5.77 -3.83
CA GLN A 33 -16.75 -4.92 -5.01
C GLN A 33 -15.77 -5.39 -6.09
N ARG A 34 -16.30 -5.68 -7.28
CA ARG A 34 -15.49 -6.06 -8.43
C ARG A 34 -15.02 -4.79 -9.14
N ILE A 35 -13.71 -4.64 -9.25
CA ILE A 35 -13.09 -3.56 -10.03
C ILE A 35 -12.93 -4.05 -11.46
N SER A 36 -13.48 -3.30 -12.41
CA SER A 36 -13.36 -3.57 -13.84
C SER A 36 -11.91 -3.45 -14.31
N PHE A 37 -11.59 -4.10 -15.44
CA PHE A 37 -10.24 -3.97 -16.03
C PHE A 37 -9.89 -2.53 -16.37
N VAL A 38 -10.86 -1.78 -16.90
CA VAL A 38 -10.70 -0.37 -17.26
C VAL A 38 -10.35 0.47 -16.03
N GLU A 39 -11.06 0.29 -14.91
CA GLU A 39 -10.74 1.01 -13.66
C GLU A 39 -9.31 0.71 -13.19
N LYS A 40 -8.86 -0.55 -13.28
CA LYS A 40 -7.47 -0.91 -12.93
C LYS A 40 -6.46 -0.21 -13.82
N CYS A 41 -6.71 -0.16 -15.12
CA CYS A 41 -5.85 0.54 -16.07
C CYS A 41 -5.79 2.04 -15.79
N VAL A 42 -6.93 2.66 -15.51
CA VAL A 42 -7.01 4.09 -15.17
C VAL A 42 -6.24 4.38 -13.88
N HIS A 43 -6.43 3.57 -12.84
CA HIS A 43 -5.66 3.73 -11.60
C HIS A 43 -4.15 3.59 -11.85
N GLY A 44 -3.73 2.58 -12.61
CA GLY A 44 -2.33 2.39 -12.97
C GLY A 44 -1.75 3.62 -13.69
N ALA A 45 -2.44 4.12 -14.71
CA ALA A 45 -2.01 5.29 -15.47
C ALA A 45 -1.91 6.56 -14.61
N VAL A 46 -2.88 6.78 -13.70
CA VAL A 46 -2.86 7.92 -12.77
C VAL A 46 -1.67 7.83 -11.83
N PHE A 47 -1.40 6.66 -11.23
CA PHE A 47 -0.24 6.49 -10.35
C PHE A 47 1.08 6.70 -11.09
N THR A 48 1.25 6.09 -12.26
CA THR A 48 2.49 6.21 -13.03
C THR A 48 2.76 7.65 -13.48
N SER A 49 1.74 8.33 -14.02
CA SER A 49 1.89 9.73 -14.47
C SER A 49 2.22 10.67 -13.31
N THR A 50 1.56 10.48 -12.16
CA THR A 50 1.78 11.30 -10.96
C THR A 50 3.22 11.17 -10.45
N ILE A 51 3.76 9.95 -10.43
CA ILE A 51 5.14 9.70 -9.97
C ILE A 51 6.16 10.24 -10.99
N MET A 52 5.86 10.14 -12.29
CA MET A 52 6.80 10.49 -13.36
C MET A 52 6.83 11.97 -13.73
N ILE A 53 5.87 12.78 -13.31
CA ILE A 53 5.77 14.18 -13.75
C ILE A 53 7.00 15.02 -13.36
N ILE A 54 7.53 14.82 -12.16
CA ILE A 54 8.71 15.55 -11.65
C ILE A 54 9.99 15.15 -12.40
N PRO A 55 10.38 13.85 -12.47
CA PRO A 55 11.59 13.47 -13.19
C PRO A 55 11.49 13.81 -14.69
N LEU A 56 10.31 13.67 -15.31
CA LEU A 56 10.10 14.11 -16.70
C LEU A 56 10.37 15.60 -16.87
N TRP A 57 9.84 16.44 -15.97
CA TRP A 57 10.09 17.87 -16.01
C TRP A 57 11.58 18.20 -15.90
N VAL A 58 12.30 17.55 -14.99
CA VAL A 58 13.75 17.75 -14.79
C VAL A 58 14.53 17.38 -16.06
N ILE A 59 14.22 16.21 -16.65
CA ILE A 59 14.88 15.75 -17.88
C ILE A 59 14.62 16.73 -19.03
N CYS A 60 13.38 17.20 -19.19
CA CYS A 60 13.03 18.17 -20.23
C CYS A 60 13.81 19.49 -20.11
N HIS A 61 14.15 19.91 -18.89
CA HIS A 61 14.83 21.18 -18.63
C HIS A 61 16.35 21.06 -18.45
N ILE A 62 16.92 19.86 -18.61
CA ILE A 62 18.34 19.62 -18.34
C ILE A 62 19.28 20.49 -19.19
N ARG A 63 18.87 20.84 -20.42
CA ARG A 63 19.64 21.74 -21.29
C ARG A 63 19.67 23.17 -20.75
N SER A 64 18.54 23.65 -20.23
CA SER A 64 18.46 24.98 -19.61
C SER A 64 19.33 25.11 -18.37
N TYR A 65 19.66 24.00 -17.69
CA TYR A 65 20.59 24.01 -16.56
C TYR A 65 22.04 24.06 -16.96
N ARG A 66 22.37 23.60 -18.18
CA ARG A 66 23.74 23.52 -18.70
C ARG A 66 24.19 24.79 -19.41
N GLU A 67 23.24 25.55 -19.94
CA GLU A 67 23.49 26.82 -20.65
C GLU A 67 23.63 28.02 -19.70
N LYS A 68 23.45 27.81 -18.39
CA LYS A 68 23.81 28.74 -17.31
C LYS A 68 25.12 28.30 -16.67
#